data_AF-A0A1S1LD11-F1
#
_entry.id   AF-A0A1S1LD11-F1
#
_cell.length_a   1.000
_cell.length_b   1.000
_cell.length_c   1.000
_cell.angle_alpha   90.00
_cell.angle_beta   90.00
_cell.angle_gamma   90.00
#
_symmetry.space_group_name_H-M   'P 1'
#
loop_
_entity.id
_entity.type
_entity.pdbx_description
1 polymer ?
#
loop_
_entity_poly.entity_id
_entity_poly.type
_entity_poly.pdbx_seq_one_letter_code
_entity_poly.pdbx_strand_id
1 'polypeptide(L)'
;MSTSGKNQFTLDASTARYDAVNFGKRWNGFETPTVTREVFELMIRTDDPQGQWYRLAFDQNGVATLHYLDRDGEDTTITPDAAGHYDLAVLGWQFQIPEPD
;
A
#
# COMPACT_ATOMS: atom_id res chain seq x y z
N MET A 1 17.32 -18.94 11.97
CA MET A 1 16.09 -19.68 12.31
C MET A 1 15.00 -19.26 11.35
N SER A 2 14.37 -20.27 10.73
CA SER A 2 13.08 -20.27 10.02
C SER A 2 12.90 -19.39 8.78
N THR A 3 12.80 -20.09 7.66
CA THR A 3 12.41 -19.68 6.30
C THR A 3 11.10 -18.87 6.28
N SER A 4 11.17 -17.58 6.00
CA SER A 4 9.98 -16.77 5.69
C SER A 4 9.82 -16.73 4.17
N GLY A 5 8.90 -17.56 3.65
CA GLY A 5 8.31 -17.28 2.34
C GLY A 5 7.71 -15.87 2.45
N LYS A 6 8.18 -14.97 1.59
CA LYS A 6 7.97 -13.52 1.69
C LYS A 6 6.47 -13.20 1.77
N ASN A 7 6.05 -12.46 2.80
CA ASN A 7 4.69 -11.90 2.88
C ASN A 7 4.53 -10.88 1.75
N GLN A 8 4.12 -11.32 0.56
CA GLN A 8 4.00 -10.43 -0.60
C GLN A 8 2.55 -10.18 -0.98
N PHE A 9 2.31 -9.02 -1.58
CA PHE A 9 1.02 -8.67 -2.17
C PHE A 9 1.22 -8.04 -3.55
N THR A 10 0.14 -8.03 -4.33
CA THR A 10 -0.01 -7.24 -5.56
C THR A 10 -1.26 -6.36 -5.46
N LEU A 11 -1.29 -5.27 -6.23
CA LEU A 11 -2.50 -4.49 -6.50
C LEU A 11 -3.29 -5.17 -7.63
N ASP A 12 -4.62 -5.05 -7.61
CA ASP A 12 -5.45 -5.55 -8.71
C ASP A 12 -4.97 -5.01 -10.08
N ALA A 13 -4.98 -5.88 -11.08
CA ALA A 13 -4.42 -5.65 -12.42
C ALA A 13 -2.90 -5.36 -12.51
N SER A 14 -2.16 -5.38 -11.39
CA SER A 14 -0.70 -5.24 -11.37
C SER A 14 0.01 -6.60 -11.34
N THR A 15 1.19 -6.67 -11.96
CA THR A 15 2.10 -7.82 -11.87
C THR A 15 3.26 -7.57 -10.89
N ALA A 16 3.35 -6.35 -10.34
CA ALA A 16 4.36 -6.01 -9.36
C ALA A 16 4.10 -6.70 -8.02
N ARG A 17 5.17 -7.16 -7.37
CA ARG A 17 5.10 -7.80 -6.05
C ARG A 17 5.79 -6.92 -5.02
N TYR A 18 5.10 -6.68 -3.91
CA TYR A 18 5.58 -5.82 -2.83
C TYR A 18 5.64 -6.60 -1.52
N ASP A 19 6.65 -6.32 -0.70
CA ASP A 19 6.79 -6.95 0.61
C ASP A 19 5.88 -6.24 1.63
N ALA A 20 4.98 -6.99 2.25
CA ALA A 20 4.21 -6.58 3.40
C ALA A 20 4.93 -6.94 4.70
N VAL A 21 4.82 -6.07 5.70
CA VAL A 21 5.23 -6.37 7.07
C VAL A 21 4.29 -7.43 7.66
N ASN A 22 2.99 -7.24 7.47
CA ASN A 22 1.95 -8.19 7.85
C ASN A 22 0.68 -7.97 7.00
N PHE A 23 -0.31 -8.83 7.21
CA PHE A 23 -1.67 -8.65 6.72
C PHE A 23 -2.62 -8.49 7.90
N GLY A 24 -3.46 -7.46 7.85
CA GLY A 24 -4.49 -7.19 8.84
C GLY A 24 -5.73 -8.08 8.64
N LYS A 25 -6.85 -7.65 9.24
CA LYS A 25 -8.15 -8.27 8.95
C LYS A 25 -8.58 -7.89 7.54
N ARG A 26 -8.97 -8.89 6.73
CA ARG A 26 -9.50 -8.67 5.38
C ARG A 26 -10.66 -7.66 5.38
N TRP A 27 -10.71 -6.85 4.33
CA TRP A 27 -11.76 -5.87 4.09
C TRP A 27 -12.46 -6.18 2.76
N ASN A 28 -13.78 -6.39 2.78
CA ASN A 28 -14.56 -6.81 1.62
C ASN A 28 -14.00 -8.03 0.86
N GLY A 29 -13.33 -8.95 1.57
CA GLY A 29 -12.71 -10.14 1.01
C GLY A 29 -11.29 -9.96 0.49
N PHE A 30 -10.77 -8.73 0.47
CA PHE A 30 -9.42 -8.40 0.03
C PHE A 30 -8.42 -8.34 1.18
N GLU A 31 -7.15 -8.54 0.85
CA GLU A 31 -6.07 -8.45 1.81
C GLU A 31 -5.79 -7.01 2.22
N THR A 32 -5.30 -6.83 3.43
CA THR A 32 -5.02 -5.51 4.03
C THR A 32 -3.56 -5.45 4.43
N PRO A 33 -2.64 -5.19 3.48
CA PRO A 33 -1.22 -5.18 3.76
C PRO A 33 -0.87 -3.98 4.63
N THR A 34 -0.05 -4.24 5.64
CA THR A 34 0.68 -3.19 6.36
C THR A 34 2.09 -3.13 5.82
N VAL A 35 2.57 -1.95 5.45
CA VAL A 35 3.83 -1.76 4.72
C VAL A 35 4.73 -0.72 5.36
N THR A 36 6.03 -0.74 5.04
CA THR A 36 6.92 0.38 5.39
C THR A 36 6.68 1.56 4.45
N ARG A 37 7.21 2.73 4.82
CA ARG A 37 7.19 3.92 3.97
C ARG A 37 7.79 3.65 2.59
N GLU A 38 8.95 2.99 2.56
CA GLU A 38 9.71 2.71 1.33
C GLU A 38 8.90 1.84 0.37
N VAL A 39 8.19 0.84 0.90
CA VAL A 39 7.32 -0.03 0.10
C VAL A 39 6.11 0.76 -0.42
N PHE A 40 5.50 1.61 0.41
CA PHE A 40 4.37 2.42 -0.04
C PHE A 40 4.77 3.39 -1.16
N GLU A 41 5.88 4.10 -0.99
CA GLU A 41 6.43 4.97 -2.03
C GLU A 41 6.81 4.20 -3.30
N LEU A 42 7.39 3.00 -3.16
CA LEU A 42 7.72 2.13 -4.30
C LEU A 42 6.46 1.70 -5.05
N MET A 43 5.41 1.27 -4.34
CA MET A 43 4.15 0.86 -4.93
C MET A 43 3.54 1.98 -5.78
N ILE A 44 3.39 3.19 -5.21
CA ILE A 44 2.82 4.33 -5.95
C ILE A 44 3.65 4.66 -7.20
N ARG A 45 4.98 4.68 -7.09
CA ARG A 45 5.86 4.93 -8.27
C ARG A 45 5.81 3.82 -9.32
N THR A 46 5.49 2.60 -8.94
CA THR A 46 5.52 1.45 -9.83
C THR A 46 4.18 1.28 -10.55
N ASP A 47 3.07 1.42 -9.83
CA ASP A 47 1.72 1.29 -10.39
C ASP A 47 1.24 2.59 -11.08
N ASP A 48 1.81 3.75 -10.74
CA ASP A 48 1.58 5.02 -11.44
C ASP A 48 2.91 5.72 -11.80
N PRO A 49 3.70 5.18 -12.74
CA PRO A 49 5.03 5.69 -13.05
C PRO A 49 5.03 7.08 -13.67
N GLN A 50 3.89 7.53 -14.20
CA GLN A 50 3.74 8.85 -14.79
C GLN A 50 3.13 9.87 -13.81
N GLY A 51 2.72 9.44 -12.61
CA GLY A 51 2.08 10.29 -11.61
C GLY A 51 0.78 10.92 -12.11
N GLN A 52 0.02 10.19 -12.93
CA GLN A 52 -1.22 10.69 -13.54
C GLN A 52 -2.43 10.53 -12.63
N TRP A 53 -2.37 9.54 -11.74
CA TRP A 53 -3.50 9.12 -10.91
C TRP A 53 -3.29 9.53 -9.46
N TYR A 54 -2.04 9.48 -8.97
CA TYR A 54 -1.76 9.62 -7.55
C TYR A 54 -0.60 10.57 -7.26
N ARG A 55 -0.73 11.31 -6.15
CA ARG A 55 0.39 12.02 -5.51
C ARG A 55 0.47 11.65 -4.05
N LEU A 56 1.56 10.99 -3.66
CA LEU A 56 1.85 10.63 -2.27
C LEU A 56 2.77 11.69 -1.64
N ALA A 57 2.36 12.21 -0.49
CA ALA A 57 3.15 13.12 0.34
C ALA A 57 3.19 12.62 1.79
N PHE A 58 4.21 13.04 2.54
CA PHE A 58 4.34 12.75 3.97
C PHE A 58 4.60 14.04 4.73
N ASP A 59 3.93 14.23 5.86
CA ASP A 59 4.19 15.36 6.75
C ASP A 59 5.39 15.12 7.68
N GLN A 60 5.67 16.10 8.55
CA GLN A 60 6.76 16.04 9.54
C GLN A 60 6.58 14.93 10.60
N ASN A 61 5.37 14.41 10.77
CA ASN A 61 5.05 13.32 11.69
C ASN A 61 5.04 11.95 10.98
N GLY A 62 5.32 11.91 9.67
CA GLY A 62 5.25 10.71 8.86
C GLY A 62 3.82 10.32 8.48
N VAL A 63 2.82 11.18 8.68
CA VAL A 63 1.47 10.92 8.17
C VAL A 63 1.49 11.02 6.66
N ALA A 64 1.02 9.96 5.98
CA ALA A 64 0.91 9.92 4.53
C ALA A 64 -0.40 10.57 4.06
N THR A 65 -0.35 11.36 3.00
CA THR A 65 -1.52 11.86 2.28
C THR A 65 -1.43 11.41 0.83
N LEU A 66 -2.43 10.66 0.38
CA LEU A 66 -2.58 10.23 -1.01
C LEU A 66 -3.65 11.08 -1.69
N HIS A 67 -3.22 11.96 -2.58
CA HIS A 67 -4.08 12.75 -3.44
C HIS A 67 -4.47 11.97 -4.69
N TYR A 68 -5.76 11.95 -5.03
CA TYR A 68 -6.28 11.36 -6.27
C TYR A 68 -6.43 12.47 -7.31
N LEU A 69 -5.73 12.35 -8.45
CA LEU A 69 -5.65 13.42 -9.46
C LEU A 69 -6.74 13.35 -10.52
N ASP A 70 -7.43 12.23 -10.64
CA ASP A 70 -8.41 11.91 -11.68
C ASP A 70 -9.86 12.13 -11.27
N ARG A 71 -10.10 12.44 -9.99
CA ARG A 71 -11.43 12.61 -9.42
C ARG A 71 -11.46 13.80 -8.48
N ASP A 72 -12.57 14.52 -8.51
CA ASP A 72 -12.92 15.44 -7.42
C ASP A 72 -13.31 14.58 -6.21
N GLY A 73 -12.37 14.37 -5.30
CA GLY A 73 -12.54 13.55 -4.11
C GLY A 73 -11.66 14.02 -2.96
N GLU A 74 -11.97 13.55 -1.76
CA GLU A 74 -11.13 13.80 -0.59
C GLU A 74 -9.84 12.98 -0.65
N ASP A 75 -8.75 13.59 -0.22
CA ASP A 75 -7.47 12.92 -0.07
C ASP A 75 -7.55 11.86 1.03
N THR A 76 -6.89 10.72 0.82
CA THR A 76 -6.80 9.70 1.87
C THR A 76 -5.59 9.97 2.73
N THR A 77 -5.81 10.15 4.04
CA THR A 77 -4.74 10.31 5.02
C THR A 77 -4.51 9.01 5.79
N ILE A 78 -3.25 8.61 5.95
CA ILE A 78 -2.84 7.35 6.57
C ILE A 78 -1.78 7.64 7.63
N THR A 79 -2.18 7.46 8.89
CA THR A 79 -1.28 7.61 10.04
C THR A 79 -0.47 6.33 10.22
N PRO A 80 0.86 6.40 10.32
CA PRO A 80 1.66 5.21 10.60
C PRO A 80 1.41 4.70 12.03
N ASP A 81 1.62 3.42 12.25
CA ASP A 81 1.64 2.82 13.58
C ASP A 81 2.88 3.27 14.38
N ALA A 82 2.99 2.82 15.64
CA ALA A 82 4.12 3.17 16.51
C ALA A 82 5.49 2.66 16.00
N ALA A 83 5.50 1.72 15.04
CA ALA A 83 6.70 1.21 14.38
C ALA A 83 6.98 1.89 13.03
N GLY A 84 6.13 2.82 12.59
CA GLY A 84 6.28 3.54 11.33
C GLY A 84 5.65 2.83 10.12
N HIS A 85 4.77 1.84 10.32
CA HIS A 85 4.12 1.11 9.23
C HIS A 85 2.74 1.66 8.89
N TYR A 86 2.35 1.54 7.62
CA TYR A 86 1.11 2.07 7.07
C TYR A 86 0.15 0.93 6.75
N ASP A 87 -1.03 0.93 7.39
CA ASP A 87 -2.12 0.02 7.04
C ASP A 87 -2.82 0.54 5.77
N LEU A 88 -2.67 -0.19 4.67
CA LEU A 88 -3.23 0.21 3.38
C LEU A 88 -4.72 -0.11 3.23
N ALA A 89 -5.35 -0.76 4.22
CA ALA A 89 -6.80 -1.04 4.19
C ALA A 89 -7.64 0.22 3.99
N VAL A 90 -7.18 1.35 4.54
CA VAL A 90 -7.87 2.64 4.48
C VAL A 90 -8.01 3.21 3.07
N LEU A 91 -7.21 2.72 2.10
CA LEU A 91 -7.31 3.11 0.70
C LEU A 91 -8.57 2.53 0.02
N GLY A 92 -9.14 1.45 0.57
CA GLY A 92 -10.24 0.72 -0.04
C GLY A 92 -9.86 0.06 -1.38
N TRP A 93 -8.57 -0.11 -1.64
CA TRP A 93 -8.04 -0.78 -2.83
C TRP A 93 -8.09 -2.31 -2.70
N GLN A 94 -7.96 -2.99 -3.82
CA GLN A 94 -7.96 -4.45 -3.87
C GLN A 94 -6.53 -4.98 -3.89
N PHE A 95 -6.11 -5.55 -2.76
CA PHE A 95 -4.82 -6.23 -2.63
C PHE A 95 -5.00 -7.73 -2.59
N GLN A 96 -4.06 -8.45 -3.19
CA GLN A 96 -4.10 -9.91 -3.34
C GLN A 96 -2.75 -10.53 -2.99
N ILE A 97 -2.75 -11.75 -2.47
CA ILE A 97 -1.53 -12.57 -2.36
C ILE A 97 -1.22 -13.12 -3.76
N PRO A 98 0.00 -12.92 -4.29
CA PRO A 98 0.35 -13.46 -5.60
C PRO A 98 0.36 -14.99 -5.57
N GLU A 99 -0.05 -15.62 -6.68
CA GLU A 99 0.10 -17.06 -6.84
C GLU A 99 1.59 -17.45 -6.77
N PRO A 100 1.93 -18.60 -6.16
CA PRO A 100 3.28 -19.13 -6.20
C PRO A 100 3.68 -19.47 -7.65
N ASP A 101 4.92 -19.19 -8.00
CA ASP A 101 5.50 -19.49 -9.32
C ASP A 101 5.60 -21.01 -9.59
#